data_AF-A0A4V1SCX9-F1
#
_entry.id   AF-A0A4V1SCX9-F1
#
_cell.length_a   1.000
_cell.length_b   1.000
_cell.length_c   1.000
_cell.angle_alpha   90.00
_cell.angle_beta   90.00
_cell.angle_gamma   90.00
#
_symmetry.space_group_name_H-M   'P 1'
#
loop_
_entity.id
_entity.type
_entity.pdbx_description
1 polymer ?
#
loop_
_entity_poly.entity_id
_entity_poly.type
_entity_poly.pdbx_seq_one_letter_code
_entity_poly.pdbx_strand_id
1 'polypeptide(L)' 'MKTRSLLVLSALSLLLSSPLGARTWKEAGSGRTLEGEFSKTEGDQVVIVRSNGSSVKIALSKLSE' A
#
# COMPACT_ATOMS: atom_id res chain seq x y z
N MET A 1 -49.32 -18.75 16.47
CA MET A 1 -47.95 -18.22 16.66
C MET A 1 -47.43 -17.77 15.29
N LYS A 2 -47.22 -16.46 15.09
CA LYS A 2 -46.66 -15.89 13.86
C LYS A 2 -45.43 -15.09 14.28
N THR A 3 -44.25 -15.66 14.11
CA THR A 3 -42.99 -14.96 14.36
C THR A 3 -42.20 -14.95 13.07
N ARG A 4 -42.17 -13.76 12.48
CA ARG A 4 -41.25 -13.36 11.42
C ARG A 4 -39.83 -13.47 11.98
N SER A 5 -38.92 -14.12 11.27
CA SER A 5 -37.50 -14.00 11.58
C SER A 5 -36.74 -13.77 10.28
N LEU A 6 -36.40 -12.50 10.09
CA LEU A 6 -35.53 -11.98 9.05
C LEU A 6 -34.14 -12.58 9.23
N LEU A 7 -33.69 -13.42 8.28
CA LEU A 7 -32.29 -13.81 8.20
C LEU A 7 -31.49 -12.68 7.55
N VAL A 8 -31.10 -11.75 8.42
CA VAL A 8 -29.80 -11.09 8.55
C VAL A 8 -28.90 -11.10 7.30
N LEU A 9 -28.81 -9.90 6.70
CA LEU A 9 -27.69 -9.38 5.93
C LEU A 9 -26.34 -9.78 6.54
N SER A 10 -25.64 -10.73 5.91
CA SER A 10 -24.23 -11.06 6.22
C SER A 10 -23.38 -10.98 4.95
N ALA A 11 -23.35 -9.80 4.35
CA ALA A 11 -22.40 -9.45 3.30
C ALA A 11 -21.72 -8.12 3.66
N LEU A 12 -21.25 -8.02 4.91
CA LEU A 12 -20.39 -6.93 5.36
C LEU A 12 -18.94 -7.42 5.30
N SER A 13 -18.05 -6.57 4.79
CA SER A 13 -16.57 -6.68 4.85
C SER A 13 -15.86 -7.30 3.63
N LEU A 14 -16.25 -6.96 2.40
CA LEU A 14 -15.23 -6.84 1.36
C LEU A 14 -14.43 -5.58 1.67
N LEU A 15 -13.36 -5.81 2.43
CA LEU A 15 -12.30 -4.88 2.78
C LEU A 15 -11.99 -3.99 1.58
N LEU A 16 -12.32 -2.70 1.70
CA LEU A 16 -11.74 -1.68 0.85
C LEU A 16 -10.25 -1.64 1.17
N SER A 17 -9.47 -2.50 0.52
CA SER A 17 -8.03 -2.28 0.31
C SER A 17 -7.92 -1.02 -0.53
N SER A 18 -8.03 0.11 0.15
CA SER A 18 -7.69 1.40 -0.43
C SER A 18 -6.24 1.25 -0.85
N PRO A 19 -5.89 1.34 -2.15
CA PRO A 19 -4.49 1.40 -2.54
C PRO A 19 -3.89 2.54 -1.71
N LEU A 20 -2.80 2.25 -1.01
CA LEU A 20 -2.11 3.28 -0.24
C LEU A 20 -1.59 4.24 -1.30
N GLY A 21 -2.37 5.27 -1.61
CA GLY A 21 -2.15 6.17 -2.74
C GLY A 21 -0.69 6.60 -2.78
N ALA A 22 -0.17 6.75 -4.01
CA ALA A 22 1.26 6.97 -4.24
C ALA A 22 1.86 7.93 -3.22
N ARG A 23 2.81 7.42 -2.43
CA ARG A 23 3.48 8.19 -1.37
C ARG A 23 4.74 8.80 -1.95
N THR A 24 5.14 9.95 -1.42
CA THR A 24 6.44 10.54 -1.72
C THR A 24 7.49 9.92 -0.81
N TRP A 25 8.47 9.25 -1.40
CA TRP A 25 9.63 8.67 -0.77
C TRP A 25 10.82 9.58 -0.98
N LYS A 26 11.62 9.81 0.06
CA LYS A 26 12.84 10.60 -0.06
C LYS A 26 14.04 9.69 0.10
N GLU A 27 14.93 9.71 -0.90
CA GLU A 27 16.17 8.94 -0.84
C GLU A 27 17.21 9.68 0.02
N ALA A 28 17.69 9.03 1.09
CA ALA A 28 18.55 9.57 2.14
C ALA A 28 20.02 9.82 1.72
N GLY A 29 20.33 9.85 0.43
CA GLY A 29 21.69 10.12 -0.06
C GLY A 29 21.76 11.03 -1.27
N SER A 30 20.77 10.97 -2.16
CA SER A 30 20.72 11.79 -3.37
C SER A 30 19.87 13.06 -3.20
N GLY A 31 19.05 13.13 -2.14
CA GLY A 31 18.06 14.19 -1.95
C GLY A 31 16.88 14.11 -2.93
N ARG A 32 16.82 13.07 -3.76
CA ARG A 32 15.76 12.89 -4.75
C ARG A 32 14.48 12.44 -4.07
N THR A 33 13.37 13.03 -4.49
CA THR A 33 12.02 12.58 -4.18
C THR A 33 11.56 11.59 -5.24
N LEU A 34 10.91 10.53 -4.80
CA LEU A 34 10.35 9.49 -5.65
C LEU A 34 8.90 9.29 -5.25
N GLU A 35 7.99 9.43 -6.20
CA GLU A 35 6.57 9.20 -5.97
C GLU A 35 6.20 7.79 -6.43
N GLY A 36 5.55 7.03 -5.56
CA GLY A 36 5.09 5.69 -5.90
C GLY A 36 4.42 4.96 -4.75
N GLU A 37 3.73 3.89 -5.10
CA GLU A 37 3.03 3.04 -4.15
C GLU A 37 3.97 1.95 -3.61
N PHE A 38 3.88 1.66 -2.32
CA PHE A 38 4.56 0.53 -1.73
C PHE A 38 3.98 -0.76 -2.30
N SER A 39 4.83 -1.62 -2.87
CA SER A 39 4.40 -2.94 -3.34
C SER A 39 4.73 -4.03 -2.32
N LYS A 40 5.99 -4.15 -1.92
CA LYS A 40 6.45 -5.18 -0.98
C LYS A 40 7.84 -4.88 -0.45
N THR A 41 8.26 -5.61 0.57
CA THR A 41 9.65 -5.64 1.05
C THR A 41 10.32 -6.93 0.59
N GLU A 42 11.54 -6.83 0.07
CA GLU A 42 12.41 -7.93 -0.32
C GLU A 42 13.72 -7.84 0.48
N GLY A 43 13.81 -8.56 1.60
CA GLY A 43 14.94 -8.47 2.52
C GLY A 43 15.07 -7.06 3.10
N ASP A 44 16.22 -6.42 2.88
CA ASP A 44 16.50 -5.05 3.37
C ASP A 44 16.11 -3.95 2.38
N GLN A 45 15.25 -4.26 1.40
CA GLN A 45 14.83 -3.34 0.36
C GLN A 45 13.31 -3.26 0.25
N VAL A 46 12.78 -2.07 -0.01
CA VAL A 46 11.38 -1.87 -0.39
C VAL A 46 11.26 -1.76 -1.89
N VAL A 47 10.22 -2.37 -2.44
CA VAL A 47 9.82 -2.28 -3.84
C VAL A 47 8.70 -1.26 -3.92
N ILE A 48 8.94 -0.19 -4.68
CA ILE A 48 7.99 0.89 -4.93
C ILE A 48 7.60 0.85 -6.39
N VAL A 49 6.31 0.85 -6.68
CA VAL A 49 5.76 0.94 -8.04
C VAL A 49 5.39 2.38 -8.32
N ARG A 50 6.00 2.97 -9.33
CA ARG A 50 5.72 4.35 -9.76
C ARG A 50 4.44 4.40 -10.59
N SER A 51 3.90 5.60 -10.77
CA SER A 51 2.74 5.87 -11.63
C SER A 51 2.92 5.45 -13.09
N ASN A 52 4.16 5.39 -13.59
CA ASN A 52 4.49 4.89 -14.93
C ASN A 52 4.57 3.36 -15.03
N GLY A 53 4.22 2.62 -13.96
CA GLY A 53 4.31 1.16 -13.90
C GLY A 53 5.71 0.60 -13.67
N SER A 54 6.76 1.45 -13.61
CA SER A 54 8.11 0.99 -13.28
C SER A 54 8.24 0.67 -11.79
N SER A 55 8.95 -0.41 -11.47
CA SER A 55 9.29 -0.76 -10.10
C SER A 55 10.70 -0.33 -9.75
N VAL A 56 10.90 0.18 -8.54
CA VAL A 56 12.24 0.50 -8.00
C VAL A 56 12.42 -0.12 -6.64
N LYS A 57 13.61 -0.68 -6.45
CA LYS A 57 14.07 -1.22 -5.18
C LYS A 57 14.90 -0.17 -4.47
N ILE A 58 14.52 0.18 -3.24
CA ILE A 58 15.25 1.13 -2.40
C ILE A 58 15.64 0.41 -1.13
N ALA A 59 16.92 0.46 -0.76
CA ALA A 59 17.38 -0.06 0.51
C ALA A 59 16.75 0.73 1.66
N LEU A 60 16.28 0.02 2.70
CA LEU A 60 15.68 0.63 3.89
C LEU A 60 16.64 1.62 4.56
N SER A 61 17.94 1.34 4.56
CA SER A 61 19.01 2.24 5.05
C SER A 61 19.13 3.56 4.28
N LYS A 62 18.51 3.65 3.11
CA LYS A 62 18.48 4.84 2.27
C LYS A 62 17.13 5.56 2.29
N LEU A 63 16.21 5.19 3.18
CA LEU A 63 15.00 5.95 3.41
C LEU A 63 15.20 6.84 4.63
N SER A 64 14.76 8.09 4.54
CA SER A 64 14.64 8.94 5.74
C SER A 64 13.41 8.55 6.55
N GLU A 65 13.44 8.78 7.86
CA GLU A 65 12.24 8.68 8.74
C GLU A 65 11.06 9.52 8.22
#